data_AF-A0A353GS08-F1
#
_entry.id   AF-A0A353GS08-F1
#
_cell.length_a   1.000
_cell.length_b   1.000
_cell.length_c   1.000
_cell.angle_alpha   90.00
_cell.angle_beta   90.00
_cell.angle_gamma   90.00
#
_symmetry.space_group_name_H-M   'P 1'
#
loop_
_entity.id
_entity.type
_entity.pdbx_description
1 polymer ?
#
loop_
_entity_poly.entity_id
_entity_poly.type
_entity_poly.pdbx_seq_one_letter_code
_entity_poly.pdbx_strand_id
1 'polypeptide(L)' 'MEQKKINCFQCKNFYITWDKNFPNGCKAFGFKSRQLPSLLVRETDGKACLAFSPKQKGNFT' A
#
# COMPACT_ATOMS: atom_id res chain seq x y z
N MET A 1 -8.90 18.35 8.52
CA MET A 1 -9.16 16.91 8.78
C MET A 1 -7.84 16.17 8.71
N GLU A 2 -7.46 15.50 9.79
CA GLU A 2 -6.15 14.84 9.90
C GLU A 2 -6.10 13.61 8.99
N GLN A 3 -5.29 13.69 7.93
CA GLN A 3 -5.17 12.60 6.95
C GLN A 3 -4.25 11.52 7.50
N LYS A 4 -4.84 10.41 7.95
CA LYS A 4 -4.14 9.26 8.53
C LYS A 4 -3.10 8.72 7.53
N LYS A 5 -1.81 8.84 7.88
CA LYS A 5 -0.70 8.31 7.08
C LYS A 5 -0.78 6.79 7.04
N ILE A 6 -0.96 6.22 5.84
CA ILE A 6 -1.09 4.77 5.65
C ILE A 6 0.28 4.14 5.40
N ASN A 7 0.60 3.09 6.18
CA ASN A 7 1.80 2.30 6.01
C ASN A 7 1.54 1.08 5.11
N CYS A 8 1.98 1.13 3.85
CA CYS A 8 1.85 0.01 2.91
C CYS A 8 2.51 -1.28 3.41
N PHE A 9 3.60 -1.23 4.17
CA PHE A 9 4.27 -2.44 4.67
C PHE A 9 3.39 -3.24 5.64
N GLN A 10 2.44 -2.58 6.30
CA GLN A 10 1.46 -3.23 7.17
C GLN A 10 0.20 -3.65 6.42
N CYS A 11 0.07 -3.37 5.13
CA CYS A 11 -1.09 -3.70 4.32
C CYS A 11 -1.00 -5.12 3.74
N LYS A 12 -2.07 -5.91 3.82
CA LYS A 12 -2.16 -7.24 3.19
C LYS A 12 -2.08 -7.19 1.66
N ASN A 13 -2.49 -6.08 1.07
CA ASN A 13 -2.53 -5.89 -0.39
C ASN A 13 -1.16 -5.48 -0.96
N PHE A 14 -0.23 -5.07 -0.12
CA PHE A 14 1.10 -4.65 -0.54
C PHE A 14 2.03 -5.86 -0.74
N TYR A 15 2.83 -5.79 -1.80
CA TYR A 15 3.88 -6.78 -2.09
C TYR A 15 5.06 -6.12 -2.81
N ILE A 16 6.25 -6.71 -2.64
CA ILE A 16 7.43 -6.36 -3.41
C ILE A 16 7.38 -7.12 -4.74
N THR A 17 7.59 -6.42 -5.84
CA THR A 17 7.40 -6.96 -7.20
C THR A 17 8.66 -7.59 -7.77
N TRP A 18 9.83 -7.33 -7.16
CA TRP A 18 11.17 -7.66 -7.66
C TRP A 18 11.54 -7.00 -9.00
N ASP A 19 10.72 -6.06 -9.48
CA ASP A 19 11.02 -5.24 -10.65
C ASP A 19 11.85 -4.02 -10.23
N LYS A 20 13.05 -3.88 -10.80
CA LYS A 20 13.96 -2.76 -10.50
C LYS A 20 13.32 -1.39 -10.80
N ASN A 21 12.47 -1.33 -11.82
CA ASN A 21 11.81 -0.09 -12.22
C ASN A 21 10.57 0.22 -11.38
N PHE A 22 9.92 -0.80 -10.83
CA PHE A 22 8.64 -0.68 -10.11
C PHE A 22 8.57 -1.61 -8.89
N PRO A 23 9.39 -1.38 -7.85
CA PRO A 23 9.58 -2.32 -6.74
C PRO A 23 8.33 -2.55 -5.88
N ASN A 24 7.34 -1.64 -5.93
CA ASN A 24 6.19 -1.66 -5.04
C ASN A 24 4.89 -2.00 -5.77
N GLY A 25 4.17 -3.03 -5.32
CA GLY A 25 2.91 -3.47 -5.91
C GLY A 25 1.72 -3.36 -4.97
N CYS A 26 0.52 -3.16 -5.53
CA CYS A 26 -0.74 -3.23 -4.79
C CYS A 26 -1.73 -4.18 -5.46
N LYS A 27 -2.09 -5.28 -4.77
CA LYS A 27 -3.02 -6.29 -5.28
C LYS A 27 -4.45 -5.78 -5.43
N ALA A 28 -4.86 -4.84 -4.57
CA ALA A 28 -6.22 -4.31 -4.59
C ALA A 28 -6.50 -3.44 -5.83
N PHE A 29 -5.49 -2.73 -6.31
CA PHE A 29 -5.59 -1.86 -7.49
C PHE A 29 -4.93 -2.44 -8.75
N GLY A 30 -4.17 -3.51 -8.62
CA GLY A 30 -3.58 -4.23 -9.77
C GLY A 30 -2.38 -3.54 -10.42
N PHE A 31 -1.71 -2.58 -9.76
CA PHE A 31 -0.57 -1.86 -10.34
C PHE A 31 0.74 -2.08 -9.58
N LYS A 32 1.85 -1.78 -10.27
CA LYS A 32 3.20 -1.63 -9.74
C LYS A 32 3.64 -0.17 -9.84
N SER A 33 4.51 0.28 -8.94
CA SER A 33 4.90 1.69 -8.83
C SER A 33 6.31 1.84 -8.25
N ARG A 34 6.93 3.00 -8.52
CA ARG A 34 8.19 3.41 -7.90
C ARG A 34 7.99 3.85 -6.46
N GLN A 35 6.94 4.63 -6.22
CA GLN A 35 6.57 5.11 -4.89
C GLN A 35 5.77 4.05 -4.12
N LEU A 36 5.43 4.33 -2.86
CA LEU A 36 4.50 3.49 -2.11
C LEU A 36 3.10 3.59 -2.71
N PRO A 37 2.35 2.48 -2.87
CA PRO A 37 1.03 2.52 -3.47
C PRO A 37 0.04 3.45 -2.77
N SER A 38 0.14 3.63 -1.44
CA SER A 38 -0.73 4.56 -0.70
C SER A 38 -0.46 6.02 -1.05
N LEU A 39 0.77 6.37 -1.44
CA LEU A 39 1.12 7.73 -1.87
C LEU A 39 0.57 7.99 -3.26
N LEU A 40 0.77 7.06 -4.20
CA LEU A 40 0.26 7.18 -5.57
C LEU A 40 -1.28 7.28 -5.61
N VAL A 41 -1.96 6.44 -4.82
CA VAL A 41 -3.42 6.49 -4.66
C VAL A 41 -3.85 7.85 -4.09
N ARG A 42 -3.11 8.39 -3.11
CA ARG A 42 -3.42 9.71 -2.55
C ARG A 42 -3.20 10.84 -3.56
N GLU A 43 -2.14 10.78 -4.35
CA GLU A 43 -1.86 11.76 -5.40
C GLU A 43 -2.93 11.72 -6.50
N THR A 44 -3.47 10.55 -6.80
CA THR A 44 -4.50 10.36 -7.84
C THR A 44 -5.91 10.71 -7.33
N ASP A 45 -6.31 10.20 -6.17
CA ASP A 45 -7.69 10.31 -5.65
C ASP A 45 -7.88 11.51 -4.69
N GLY A 46 -6.79 12.15 -4.26
CA GLY A 46 -6.80 13.23 -3.26
C GLY A 46 -7.16 12.78 -1.84
N LYS A 47 -7.35 11.47 -1.61
CA LYS A 47 -7.78 10.87 -0.34
C LYS A 47 -6.82 9.80 0.15
N ALA A 48 -6.89 9.45 1.43
CA ALA A 48 -6.14 8.31 1.94
C ALA A 48 -6.61 7.00 1.28
N CYS A 49 -5.70 6.04 1.07
CA CYS A 49 -5.97 4.76 0.43
C CYS A 49 -7.08 3.96 1.16
N LEU A 50 -8.26 3.89 0.54
CA LEU A 50 -9.44 3.20 1.08
C LEU A 50 -9.29 1.67 1.06
N ALA A 51 -8.40 1.15 0.20
CA ALA A 51 -8.11 -0.28 0.11
C ALA A 51 -7.08 -0.77 1.15
N PHE A 52 -6.69 0.06 2.14
CA PHE A 52 -5.80 -0.39 3.20
C PHE A 52 -6.46 -1.45 4.07
N SER A 53 -5.80 -2.59 4.24
CA SER A 53 -6.23 -3.63 5.17
C SER A 53 -5.00 -4.15 5.90
N PRO A 54 -4.96 -4.10 7.24
CA PRO A 54 -3.79 -4.52 8.01
C PRO A 54 -3.51 -6.02 7.82
N LYS A 55 -2.23 -6.40 7.83
CA LYS A 55 -1.78 -7.79 7.97
C LYS A 55 -2.22 -8.30 9.35
N GLN A 56 -2.62 -9.56 9.42
CA GLN A 56 -2.85 -10.22 10.70
C GLN A 56 -1.51 -10.25 11.45
N LYS A 57 -1.48 -9.73 12.68
CA LYS A 57 -0.32 -9.96 13.56
C LYS A 57 -0.38 -11.45 13.94
N GLY A 58 0.69 -12.19 13.67
CA GLY A 58 0.78 -13.57 14.14
C GLY A 58 0.69 -13.55 15.66
N ASN A 59 -0.34 -14.17 16.22
CA ASN A 59 -0.36 -14.47 17.64
C ASN A 59 0.61 -15.63 17.84
N PHE A 60 1.84 -15.31 18.21
CA PHE A 60 2.79 -16.29 18.72
C PHE A 60 2.41 -16.56 20.18
N THR A 61 1.41 -17.41 20.39
CA THR A 61 1.10 -18.03 21.68
C THR A 61 1.62 -19.46 21.68
#